data_AF-W4RVU7-F1
#
_entry.id   AF-W4RVU7-F1
#
_cell.length_a   1.000
_cell.length_b   1.000
_cell.length_c   1.000
_cell.angle_alpha   90.00
_cell.angle_beta   90.00
_cell.angle_gamma   90.00
#
_symmetry.space_group_name_H-M   'P 1'
#
loop_
_entity.id
_entity.type
_entity.pdbx_description
1 polymer ?
#
loop_
_entity_poly.entity_id
_entity_poly.type
_entity_poly.pdbx_seq_one_letter_code
_entity_poly.pdbx_strand_id
1 'polypeptide(L)' 'MATVMDLYSRKIVGWAMDKTMTKELVLSALKMAYMRHKPGKGVVHHSDRKFNMPP' A
#
# COMPACT_ATOMS: atom_id res chain seq x y z
N MET A 1 6.49 0.60 8.65
CA MET A 1 6.50 1.26 7.33
C MET A 1 5.51 0.57 6.42
N ALA A 2 4.76 1.33 5.62
CA ALA A 2 3.91 0.82 4.55
C ALA A 2 4.24 1.54 3.25
N THR A 3 4.17 0.84 2.13
CA THR A 3 4.39 1.39 0.77
C THR A 3 3.35 0.85 -0.19
N VAL A 4 3.01 1.64 -1.21
CA VAL A 4 2.16 1.25 -2.33
C VAL A 4 2.95 1.45 -3.60
N MET A 5 3.03 0.39 -4.41
CA MET A 5 3.73 0.39 -5.69
C MET A 5 2.74 0.37 -6.84
N ASP A 6 3.01 1.17 -7.87
CA ASP A 6 2.40 0.98 -9.18
C ASP A 6 3.11 -0.19 -9.90
N LEU A 7 2.37 -1.23 -10.25
CA LEU A 7 2.96 -2.48 -10.76
C LEU A 7 3.55 -2.32 -12.16
N TYR A 8 2.98 -1.44 -12.99
CA TYR A 8 3.46 -1.19 -14.35
C TYR A 8 4.81 -0.48 -14.35
N SER A 9 4.91 0.66 -13.66
CA SER A 9 6.12 1.48 -13.63
C SER A 9 7.12 1.13 -12.53
N ARG A 10 6.73 0.24 -11.60
CA ARG A 10 7.48 -0.10 -10.37
C ARG A 10 7.76 1.08 -9.44
N LYS A 11 7.10 2.22 -9.63
CA LYS A 11 7.26 3.39 -8.78
C LYS A 11 6.55 3.19 -7.45
N ILE A 12 7.16 3.66 -6.37
CA ILE A 12 6.45 3.84 -5.09
C ILE A 12 5.61 5.10 -5.19
N VAL A 13 4.29 4.92 -5.09
CA VAL A 13 3.30 5.98 -5.35
C VAL A 13 2.65 6.48 -4.06
N GLY A 14 2.81 5.75 -2.96
CA GLY A 14 2.44 6.18 -1.62
C GLY A 14 3.28 5.46 -0.56
N TRP A 15 3.51 6.13 0.56
CA TRP A 15 4.30 5.58 1.66
C TRP A 15 3.90 6.24 2.99
N ALA A 16 4.15 5.55 4.10
CA ALA A 16 4.03 6.06 5.44
C ALA A 16 4.97 5.29 6.39
N MET A 17 5.49 5.96 7.42
CA MET A 17 6.41 5.36 8.38
C MET A 17 6.10 5.82 9.80
N ASP A 18 6.19 4.88 10.73
CA ASP A 18 6.07 5.09 12.18
C ASP A 18 6.90 3.98 12.85
N LYS A 19 7.16 4.11 14.15
CA LYS A 19 7.91 3.19 15.01
C LYS A 19 7.24 1.82 15.12
N THR A 20 5.91 1.78 15.00
CA THR A 20 5.12 0.55 15.12
C THR A 20 4.32 0.30 13.85
N MET A 21 4.23 -0.97 13.42
CA MET A 21 3.35 -1.34 12.32
C MET A 21 1.90 -1.29 12.76
N THR A 22 1.11 -0.42 12.13
CA THR A 22 -0.31 -0.22 12.41
C THR A 22 -1.13 -0.21 11.13
N LYS A 23 -2.46 -0.38 11.24
CA LYS A 23 -3.36 -0.28 10.07
C LYS A 23 -3.38 1.15 9.51
N GLU A 24 -3.17 2.15 10.36
CA GLU A 24 -3.16 3.57 10.02
C GLU A 24 -2.02 3.89 9.05
N LEU A 25 -0.87 3.24 9.18
CA LEU A 25 0.23 3.36 8.22
C LEU A 25 -0.18 2.88 6.83
N VAL A 26 -0.83 1.73 6.74
CA VAL A 26 -1.29 1.16 5.46
C VAL A 26 -2.33 2.09 4.82
N LEU A 27 -3.31 2.55 5.60
CA LEU A 27 -4.33 3.49 5.13
C LEU A 27 -3.72 4.82 4.66
N SER A 28 -2.70 5.32 5.35
CA SER A 28 -2.03 6.57 4.98
C SER A 28 -1.26 6.45 3.67
N ALA A 29 -0.49 5.36 3.50
CA ALA A 29 0.22 5.09 2.25
C ALA A 29 -0.76 4.92 1.07
N LEU A 30 -1.88 4.22 1.27
CA LEU A 30 -2.90 4.02 0.23
C LEU A 30 -3.63 5.32 -0.13
N LYS A 31 -4.00 6.15 0.85
CA LYS A 31 -4.59 7.47 0.62
C LYS A 31 -3.64 8.36 -0.18
N MET A 32 -2.35 8.38 0.16
CA MET A 32 -1.35 9.14 -0.58
C MET A 32 -1.29 8.72 -2.06
N ALA A 33 -1.22 7.41 -2.32
CA ALA A 33 -1.22 6.85 -3.67
C ALA A 33 -2.49 7.23 -4.46
N TYR A 34 -3.66 7.06 -3.83
CA TYR A 34 -4.94 7.37 -4.44
C TYR A 34 -5.07 8.86 -4.79
N MET A 35 -4.70 9.75 -3.87
CA MET A 35 -4.82 11.19 -4.09
C MET A 35 -3.85 11.71 -5.16
N ARG A 36 -2.65 11.11 -5.27
CA ARG A 36 -1.64 11.49 -6.26
C ARG A 36 -1.99 11.02 -7.67
N HIS A 37 -2.56 9.83 -7.81
CA HIS A 37 -2.84 9.24 -9.13
C HIS A 37 -4.29 9.35 -9.59
N LYS A 38 -5.23 9.57 -8.66
CA LYS A 38 -6.68 9.63 -8.94
C LYS A 38 -7.11 8.53 -9.93
N PRO A 39 -6.83 7.25 -9.59
CA PRO A 39 -7.01 6.16 -10.52
C PRO A 39 -8.44 6.09 -11.07
N GLY A 40 -8.55 5.78 -12.35
CA GLY A 40 -9.84 5.53 -13.00
C GLY A 40 -10.52 4.25 -12.49
N LYS A 41 -11.71 3.98 -13.02
CA LYS A 41 -12.43 2.73 -12.73
C LYS A 41 -11.60 1.52 -13.19
N GLY A 42 -11.66 0.43 -12.43
CA GLY A 42 -11.00 -0.84 -12.76
C GLY A 42 -9.63 -1.06 -12.12
N VAL A 43 -9.12 -0.12 -11.32
CA VAL A 43 -7.88 -0.33 -10.57
C VAL A 43 -8.07 -1.31 -9.41
N VAL A 44 -7.18 -2.30 -9.32
CA VAL A 44 -7.16 -3.31 -8.26
C VAL A 44 -6.01 -3.03 -7.30
N HIS A 45 -6.32 -2.97 -6.01
CA HIS A 45 -5.31 -2.96 -4.95
C HIS A 45 -5.08 -4.39 -4.46
N HIS A 46 -3.84 -4.86 -4.55
CA HIS A 46 -3.43 -6.15 -4.01
C HIS A 46 -2.58 -5.94 -2.75
N SER A 47 -2.93 -6.65 -1.68
CA SER A 47 -2.14 -6.74 -0.46
C SER A 47 -1.88 -8.22 -0.18
N ASP A 48 -0.61 -8.59 -0.18
CA ASP A 48 -0.21 -9.94 0.19
C ASP A 48 -0.40 -10.15 1.70
N ARG A 49 -1.11 -11.22 2.06
CA ARG A 49 -1.08 -11.77 3.42
C ARG A 49 -0.60 -13.21 3.34
N LYS A 50 0.64 -13.46 3.75
CA LYS A 50 1.09 -14.82 4.00
C LYS A 50 0.55 -15.25 5.37
N PHE A 51 -0.13 -16.39 5.40
CA PHE A 51 -0.51 -17.05 6.64
C PHE A 51 0.74 -17.68 7.23
N ASN A 52 1.22 -17.18 8.37
CA ASN A 52 2.24 -17.87 9.15
C ASN A 52 1.54 -19.00 9.92
N MET A 53 1.55 -20.21 9.34
CA MET A 53 1.26 -21.41 10.11
C MET A 53 2.48 -21.70 10.98
N PRO A 54 2.35 -21.80 12.32
CA PRO A 54 3.44 -22.33 13.14
C PRO A 54 3.69 -23.80 12.75
N PRO A 55 4.93 -24.31 12.92
CA PRO A 55 5.23 -25.72 12.71
C PRO A 55 4.38 -26.64 13.60
#